data_AF-A0A6A3X4E1-F1
#
_entry.id   AF-A0A6A3X4E1-F1
#
_cell.length_a   1.000
_cell.length_b   1.000
_cell.length_c   1.000
_cell.angle_alpha   90.00
_cell.angle_beta   90.00
_cell.angle_gamma   90.00
#
_symmetry.space_group_name_H-M   'P 1'
#
loop_
_entity.id
_entity.type
_entity.pdbx_description
1 polymer ?
#
loop_
_entity_poly.entity_id
_entity_poly.type
_entity_poly.pdbx_seq_one_letter_code
_entity_poly.pdbx_strand_id
1 'polypeptide(L)'
;MEKKEQTESTVRFKSRGRFKGTKDVKPFRSGGWRKWLEFQVELRRLYIFLNLDDSPDEVQDFREVVAQLLSGRDLDDFLERYENERADWPPRIGDVVAALEGLTRRYCPLGTRDLLHQEIRGLRKTRSMTVEEFDTRFHYLLQLERWVQRDDGSSMTITDQCRHYSEGMPRSWQLQVVPQRSRWENLDKLKTRYLQCERVEGSTERNGNAPTRPKSQDKPPRKDGHGKKPSAPSPTPTTGNKKRPPGSEGRVQVL
;
A
#
# COMPACT_ATOMS: atom_id res chain seq x y z
N MET A 1 -15.95 -16.38 -40.67
CA MET A 1 -16.57 -16.36 -39.33
C MET A 1 -16.02 -15.17 -38.59
N GLU A 2 -16.78 -14.07 -38.50
CA GLU A 2 -16.35 -12.90 -37.75
C GLU A 2 -16.69 -13.10 -36.27
N LYS A 3 -15.72 -12.89 -35.38
CA LYS A 3 -16.01 -12.75 -33.95
C LYS A 3 -16.71 -11.41 -33.78
N LYS A 4 -18.02 -11.41 -33.53
CA LYS A 4 -18.69 -10.25 -32.94
C LYS A 4 -18.06 -9.99 -31.58
N GLU A 5 -17.28 -8.93 -31.50
CA GLU A 5 -16.75 -8.39 -30.25
C GLU A 5 -17.95 -7.98 -29.38
N GLN A 6 -18.22 -8.74 -28.33
CA GLN A 6 -19.28 -8.39 -27.38
C GLN A 6 -18.82 -7.16 -26.60
N THR A 7 -19.33 -6.00 -27.00
CA THR A 7 -19.20 -4.75 -26.24
C THR A 7 -19.71 -4.99 -24.82
N GLU A 8 -18.79 -5.07 -23.85
CA GLU A 8 -19.12 -5.32 -22.45
C GLU A 8 -20.12 -4.26 -21.95
N SER A 9 -21.34 -4.68 -21.63
CA SER A 9 -22.44 -3.77 -21.31
C SER A 9 -22.24 -3.12 -19.94
N THR A 10 -21.74 -1.88 -19.95
CA THR A 10 -21.65 -1.03 -18.76
C THR A 10 -23.03 -0.54 -18.33
N VAL A 11 -23.26 -0.48 -17.01
CA VAL A 11 -24.43 0.20 -16.43
C VAL A 11 -24.04 1.64 -16.12
N ARG A 12 -24.87 2.60 -16.57
CA ARG A 12 -24.62 4.03 -16.44
C ARG A 12 -25.33 4.61 -15.23
N PHE A 13 -24.57 5.00 -14.22
CA PHE A 13 -25.07 5.68 -13.04
C PHE A 13 -24.90 7.20 -13.16
N LYS A 14 -25.87 7.97 -12.66
CA LYS A 14 -25.81 9.44 -12.57
C LYS A 14 -25.58 9.84 -11.11
N SER A 15 -24.61 10.71 -10.84
CA SER A 15 -24.38 11.20 -9.47
C SER A 15 -25.61 11.95 -8.93
N ARG A 16 -25.95 11.71 -7.66
CA ARG A 16 -26.93 12.51 -6.88
C ARG A 16 -26.22 13.59 -6.03
N GLY A 17 -24.91 13.49 -5.84
CA GLY A 17 -24.15 14.29 -4.87
C GLY A 17 -23.23 15.37 -5.44
N ARG A 18 -22.18 15.70 -4.69
CA ARG A 18 -21.24 16.79 -4.98
C ARG A 18 -20.50 16.65 -6.32
N PHE A 19 -20.32 15.41 -6.78
CA PHE A 19 -19.70 15.12 -8.08
C PHE A 19 -20.70 15.37 -9.22
N LYS A 20 -20.30 16.07 -10.28
CA LYS A 20 -21.14 16.25 -11.48
C LYS A 20 -20.72 15.26 -12.56
N GLY A 21 -21.68 14.50 -13.09
CA GLY A 21 -21.46 13.63 -14.25
C GLY A 21 -22.22 12.30 -14.17
N THR A 22 -21.91 11.40 -15.11
CA THR A 22 -22.28 9.99 -15.11
C THR A 22 -21.05 9.12 -14.97
N LYS A 23 -21.22 7.89 -14.48
CA LYS A 23 -20.18 6.89 -14.30
C LYS A 23 -20.67 5.57 -14.88
N ASP A 24 -19.96 5.09 -15.89
CA ASP A 24 -20.23 3.81 -16.53
C ASP A 24 -19.43 2.73 -15.80
N VAL A 25 -20.13 1.80 -15.15
CA VAL A 25 -19.53 0.74 -14.34
C VAL A 25 -19.75 -0.60 -15.03
N LYS A 26 -18.70 -1.43 -15.10
CA LYS A 26 -18.79 -2.80 -15.62
C LYS A 26 -19.44 -3.70 -14.57
N PRO A 27 -20.56 -4.38 -14.89
CA PRO A 27 -21.11 -5.41 -14.02
C PRO A 27 -20.12 -6.56 -13.80
N PHE A 28 -20.21 -7.23 -12.65
CA PHE A 28 -19.52 -8.50 -12.44
C PHE A 28 -20.25 -9.60 -13.24
N ARG A 29 -19.47 -10.43 -13.94
CA ARG A 29 -19.97 -11.50 -14.81
C ARG A 29 -19.17 -12.80 -14.65
N SER A 30 -17.87 -12.71 -14.45
CA SER A 30 -17.01 -13.81 -13.99
C SER A 30 -15.61 -13.32 -13.60
N GLY A 31 -14.94 -14.06 -12.72
CA GLY A 31 -13.56 -13.81 -12.32
C GLY A 31 -13.11 -14.73 -11.19
N GLY A 32 -11.79 -14.73 -10.93
CA GLY A 32 -11.24 -15.23 -9.66
C GLY A 32 -11.19 -14.12 -8.60
N TRP A 33 -10.72 -14.48 -7.39
CA TRP A 33 -10.66 -13.62 -6.20
C TRP A 33 -10.29 -12.17 -6.48
N ARG A 34 -9.23 -11.91 -7.26
CA ARG A 34 -8.77 -10.56 -7.62
C ARG A 34 -9.89 -9.72 -8.23
N LYS A 35 -10.51 -10.19 -9.33
CA LYS A 35 -11.58 -9.43 -10.02
C LYS A 35 -12.77 -9.16 -9.11
N TRP A 36 -13.04 -10.05 -8.15
CA TRP A 36 -14.09 -9.85 -7.15
C TRP A 36 -13.74 -8.76 -6.13
N LEU A 37 -12.54 -8.78 -5.55
CA LEU A 37 -12.09 -7.71 -4.63
C LEU A 37 -11.99 -6.36 -5.36
N GLU A 38 -11.59 -6.36 -6.63
CA GLU A 38 -11.55 -5.16 -7.49
C GLU A 38 -12.97 -4.61 -7.75
N PHE A 39 -13.96 -5.49 -7.94
CA PHE A 39 -15.37 -5.13 -8.02
C PHE A 39 -15.93 -4.58 -6.70
N GLN A 40 -15.59 -5.16 -5.54
CA GLN A 40 -15.94 -4.63 -4.22
C GLN A 40 -15.39 -3.22 -3.97
N VAL A 41 -14.14 -2.98 -4.38
CA VAL A 41 -13.54 -1.63 -4.39
C VAL A 41 -14.35 -0.65 -5.26
N GLU A 42 -14.84 -1.11 -6.41
CA GLU A 42 -15.61 -0.27 -7.33
C GLU A 42 -17.04 -0.01 -6.87
N LEU A 43 -17.69 -0.97 -6.20
CA LEU A 43 -18.97 -0.78 -5.50
C LEU A 43 -18.88 0.31 -4.43
N ARG A 44 -17.84 0.28 -3.58
CA ARG A 44 -17.64 1.34 -2.57
C ARG A 44 -17.32 2.71 -3.20
N ARG A 45 -16.61 2.74 -4.34
CA ARG A 45 -16.43 3.98 -5.12
C ARG A 45 -17.74 4.46 -5.75
N LEU A 46 -18.66 3.56 -6.07
CA LEU A 46 -19.98 3.89 -6.63
C LEU A 46 -20.93 4.43 -5.55
N TYR A 47 -20.97 3.82 -4.35
CA TYR A 47 -21.67 4.34 -3.17
C TYR A 47 -21.31 5.81 -2.89
N ILE A 48 -20.01 6.11 -2.83
CA ILE A 48 -19.48 7.47 -2.60
C ILE A 48 -19.79 8.42 -3.77
N PHE A 49 -19.74 7.93 -5.02
CA PHE A 49 -20.07 8.73 -6.21
C PHE A 49 -21.56 9.08 -6.29
N LEU A 50 -22.42 8.12 -5.92
CA LEU A 50 -23.87 8.31 -5.86
C LEU A 50 -24.30 9.16 -4.66
N ASN A 51 -23.44 9.32 -3.64
CA ASN A 51 -23.73 10.05 -2.40
C ASN A 51 -24.90 9.42 -1.64
N LEU A 52 -24.89 8.09 -1.58
CA LEU A 52 -25.76 7.29 -0.72
C LEU A 52 -25.25 7.40 0.73
N ASP A 53 -26.14 7.19 1.70
CA ASP A 53 -25.80 7.09 3.11
C ASP A 53 -26.50 5.87 3.76
N ASP A 54 -26.29 5.69 5.07
CA ASP A 54 -26.77 4.52 5.81
C ASP A 54 -28.28 4.63 6.17
N SER A 55 -29.04 5.56 5.57
CA SER A 55 -30.50 5.66 5.75
C SER A 55 -31.25 4.54 5.02
N PRO A 56 -32.45 4.13 5.48
CA PRO A 56 -33.14 2.96 4.93
C PRO A 56 -33.43 3.03 3.43
N ASP A 57 -33.78 4.21 2.93
CA ASP A 57 -34.11 4.43 1.52
C ASP A 57 -32.85 4.39 0.64
N GLU A 58 -31.76 5.05 1.06
CA GLU A 58 -30.48 5.05 0.33
C GLU A 58 -29.75 3.68 0.41
N VAL A 59 -29.99 2.90 1.48
CA VAL A 59 -29.58 1.48 1.58
C VAL A 59 -30.34 0.60 0.58
N GLN A 60 -31.66 0.79 0.44
CA GLN A 60 -32.44 0.05 -0.56
C GLN A 60 -32.03 0.46 -1.99
N ASP A 61 -31.81 1.75 -2.25
CA ASP A 61 -31.24 2.22 -3.52
C ASP A 61 -29.85 1.60 -3.78
N PHE A 62 -29.00 1.46 -2.76
CA PHE A 62 -27.71 0.77 -2.91
C PHE A 62 -27.88 -0.72 -3.25
N ARG A 63 -28.86 -1.40 -2.64
CA ARG A 63 -29.21 -2.80 -2.97
C ARG A 63 -29.65 -2.93 -4.43
N GLU A 64 -30.45 -2.01 -4.96
CA GLU A 64 -30.80 -2.01 -6.40
C GLU A 64 -29.61 -1.69 -7.31
N VAL A 65 -28.68 -0.84 -6.88
CA VAL A 65 -27.43 -0.54 -7.60
C VAL A 65 -26.52 -1.77 -7.67
N VAL A 66 -26.40 -2.54 -6.59
CA VAL A 66 -25.67 -3.81 -6.56
C VAL A 66 -26.37 -4.85 -7.43
N ALA A 67 -27.70 -4.97 -7.37
CA ALA A 67 -28.48 -5.91 -8.16
C ALA A 67 -28.27 -5.72 -9.68
N GLN A 68 -28.26 -4.46 -10.16
CA GLN A 68 -27.96 -4.13 -11.56
C GLN A 68 -26.55 -4.53 -12.02
N LEU A 69 -25.61 -4.67 -11.08
CA LEU A 69 -24.20 -4.99 -11.33
C LEU A 69 -23.87 -6.48 -11.17
N LEU A 70 -24.81 -7.32 -10.74
CA LEU A 70 -24.71 -8.77 -10.70
C LEU A 70 -25.51 -9.39 -11.86
N SER A 71 -25.54 -10.73 -11.99
CA SER A 71 -26.37 -11.44 -12.99
C SER A 71 -26.47 -12.93 -12.72
N GLY A 72 -27.63 -13.53 -13.00
CA GLY A 72 -27.87 -14.95 -12.81
C GLY A 72 -27.55 -15.38 -11.39
N ARG A 73 -26.89 -16.52 -11.22
CA ARG A 73 -26.64 -17.11 -9.90
C ARG A 73 -26.11 -16.14 -8.83
N ASP A 74 -25.16 -15.25 -9.15
CA ASP A 74 -24.63 -14.32 -8.14
C ASP A 74 -25.62 -13.22 -7.78
N LEU A 75 -26.52 -12.83 -8.69
CA LEU A 75 -27.66 -11.97 -8.36
C LEU A 75 -28.66 -12.73 -7.47
N ASP A 76 -29.01 -13.96 -7.87
CA ASP A 76 -29.97 -14.80 -7.14
C ASP A 76 -29.50 -15.05 -5.69
N ASP A 77 -28.24 -15.50 -5.52
CA ASP A 77 -27.58 -15.68 -4.21
C ASP A 77 -27.47 -14.36 -3.41
N PHE A 78 -27.27 -13.20 -4.05
CA PHE A 78 -27.20 -11.91 -3.36
C PHE A 78 -28.58 -11.48 -2.84
N LEU A 79 -29.62 -11.61 -3.66
CA LEU A 79 -30.99 -11.25 -3.26
C LEU A 79 -31.51 -12.18 -2.17
N GLU A 80 -31.33 -13.50 -2.31
CA GLU A 80 -31.69 -14.48 -1.28
C GLU A 80 -31.01 -14.15 0.06
N ARG A 81 -29.71 -13.80 0.04
CA ARG A 81 -29.01 -13.40 1.26
C ARG A 81 -29.52 -12.09 1.84
N TYR A 82 -29.74 -11.06 1.03
CA TYR A 82 -30.21 -9.77 1.52
C TYR A 82 -31.57 -9.88 2.23
N GLU A 83 -32.53 -10.62 1.66
CA GLU A 83 -33.83 -10.82 2.32
C GLU A 83 -33.76 -11.71 3.57
N ASN A 84 -32.77 -12.63 3.67
CA ASN A 84 -32.51 -13.44 4.87
C ASN A 84 -31.79 -12.67 5.99
N GLU A 85 -30.84 -11.78 5.65
CA GLU A 85 -30.08 -10.98 6.62
C GLU A 85 -30.90 -9.77 7.11
N ARG A 86 -31.81 -9.22 6.29
CA ARG A 86 -32.75 -8.14 6.66
C ARG A 86 -33.93 -8.66 7.50
N ALA A 87 -33.62 -9.34 8.60
CA ALA A 87 -34.58 -9.87 9.57
C ALA A 87 -35.28 -8.77 10.39
N ASP A 88 -34.59 -7.65 10.63
CA ASP A 88 -35.12 -6.46 11.31
C ASP A 88 -35.50 -5.35 10.31
N TRP A 89 -36.57 -4.62 10.59
CA TRP A 89 -36.86 -3.33 9.93
C TRP A 89 -36.43 -2.17 10.85
N PRO A 90 -35.79 -1.10 10.32
CA PRO A 90 -35.49 -0.84 8.91
C PRO A 90 -34.18 -1.49 8.42
N PRO A 91 -34.01 -1.68 7.09
CA PRO A 91 -32.76 -2.14 6.48
C PRO A 91 -31.57 -1.27 6.82
N ARG A 92 -30.39 -1.88 6.82
CA ARG A 92 -29.11 -1.25 7.16
C ARG A 92 -28.06 -1.59 6.11
N ILE A 93 -27.04 -0.74 5.98
CA ILE A 93 -25.90 -0.98 5.09
C ILE A 93 -25.18 -2.31 5.41
N GLY A 94 -25.27 -2.77 6.67
CA GLY A 94 -24.76 -4.07 7.11
C GLY A 94 -25.37 -5.27 6.38
N ASP A 95 -26.66 -5.20 6.01
CA ASP A 95 -27.40 -6.30 5.40
C ASP A 95 -26.93 -6.51 3.95
N VAL A 96 -26.70 -5.41 3.22
CA VAL A 96 -26.07 -5.42 1.89
C VAL A 96 -24.63 -5.92 1.95
N VAL A 97 -23.88 -5.53 2.98
CA VAL A 97 -22.50 -6.00 3.21
C VAL A 97 -22.48 -7.51 3.52
N ALA A 98 -23.37 -8.02 4.38
CA ALA A 98 -23.46 -9.44 4.71
C ALA A 98 -23.79 -10.31 3.49
N ALA A 99 -24.73 -9.86 2.65
CA ALA A 99 -25.03 -10.51 1.38
C ALA A 99 -23.81 -10.55 0.43
N LEU A 100 -23.04 -9.46 0.35
CA LEU A 100 -21.79 -9.40 -0.42
C LEU A 100 -20.64 -10.22 0.22
N GLU A 101 -20.55 -10.33 1.54
CA GLU A 101 -19.63 -11.25 2.22
C GLU A 101 -19.95 -12.71 1.86
N GLY A 102 -21.24 -13.06 1.77
CA GLY A 102 -21.69 -14.38 1.33
C GLY A 102 -21.22 -14.77 -0.08
N LEU A 103 -21.25 -13.84 -1.04
CA LEU A 103 -20.62 -14.03 -2.35
C LEU A 103 -19.08 -14.02 -2.26
N THR A 104 -18.51 -13.22 -1.36
CA THR A 104 -17.05 -13.15 -1.17
C THR A 104 -16.47 -14.50 -0.73
N ARG A 105 -17.15 -15.28 0.11
CA ARG A 105 -16.73 -16.65 0.48
C ARG A 105 -16.68 -17.62 -0.71
N ARG A 106 -17.41 -17.36 -1.80
CA ARG A 106 -17.34 -18.13 -3.06
C ARG A 106 -16.14 -17.73 -3.92
N TYR A 107 -15.88 -16.43 -4.05
CA TYR A 107 -14.83 -15.91 -4.94
C TYR A 107 -13.45 -15.83 -4.30
N CYS A 108 -13.38 -15.72 -2.98
CA CYS A 108 -12.16 -15.62 -2.18
C CYS A 108 -12.11 -16.80 -1.19
N PRO A 109 -11.66 -17.99 -1.63
CA PRO A 109 -11.46 -19.12 -0.73
C PRO A 109 -10.32 -18.85 0.27
N LEU A 110 -10.27 -19.63 1.35
CA LEU A 110 -9.19 -19.55 2.36
C LEU A 110 -7.80 -19.67 1.70
N GLY A 111 -6.88 -18.82 2.13
CA GLY A 111 -5.59 -18.55 1.49
C GLY A 111 -5.58 -17.32 0.58
N THR A 112 -6.72 -16.66 0.32
CA THR A 112 -6.77 -15.44 -0.52
C THR A 112 -5.97 -14.30 0.11
N ARG A 113 -6.04 -14.13 1.44
CA ARG A 113 -5.25 -13.14 2.18
C ARG A 113 -3.74 -13.39 2.04
N ASP A 114 -3.31 -14.64 2.11
CA ASP A 114 -1.89 -15.00 1.94
C ASP A 114 -1.39 -14.75 0.52
N LEU A 115 -2.20 -15.00 -0.51
CA LEU A 115 -1.86 -14.65 -1.90
C LEU A 115 -1.69 -13.13 -2.05
N LEU A 116 -2.62 -12.34 -1.52
CA LEU A 116 -2.52 -10.88 -1.55
C LEU A 116 -1.32 -10.35 -0.73
N HIS A 117 -1.02 -10.97 0.40
CA HIS A 117 0.18 -10.66 1.19
C HIS A 117 1.46 -10.99 0.42
N GLN A 118 1.50 -12.07 -0.35
CA GLN A 118 2.64 -12.39 -1.22
C GLN A 118 2.82 -11.33 -2.32
N GLU A 119 1.74 -10.81 -2.91
CA GLU A 119 1.81 -9.69 -3.85
C GLU A 119 2.36 -8.41 -3.20
N ILE A 120 1.88 -8.05 -1.99
CA ILE A 120 2.37 -6.89 -1.22
C ILE A 120 3.86 -7.05 -0.90
N ARG A 121 4.28 -8.25 -0.45
CA ARG A 121 5.69 -8.60 -0.19
C ARG A 121 6.54 -8.59 -1.47
N GLY A 122 5.94 -8.86 -2.63
CA GLY A 122 6.58 -8.89 -3.94
C GLY A 122 6.66 -7.55 -4.68
N LEU A 123 5.85 -6.54 -4.32
CA LEU A 123 5.81 -5.25 -5.01
C LEU A 123 7.13 -4.49 -4.86
N ARG A 124 7.74 -4.05 -5.98
CA ARG A 124 9.00 -3.29 -5.99
C ARG A 124 8.87 -2.01 -6.83
N LYS A 125 9.55 -0.94 -6.41
CA LYS A 125 9.72 0.27 -7.21
C LYS A 125 10.73 0.01 -8.33
N THR A 126 10.27 0.06 -9.58
CA THR A 126 11.16 0.05 -10.75
C THR A 126 11.77 1.43 -10.97
N ARG A 127 12.89 1.53 -11.70
CA ARG A 127 13.50 2.84 -12.06
C ARG A 127 12.55 3.73 -12.86
N SER A 128 11.62 3.13 -13.61
CA SER A 128 10.62 3.81 -14.44
C SER A 128 9.37 4.29 -13.69
N MET A 129 9.24 4.00 -12.40
CA MET A 129 8.03 4.28 -11.61
C MET A 129 8.34 5.24 -10.47
N THR A 130 7.52 6.28 -10.25
CA THR A 130 7.72 7.25 -9.15
C THR A 130 7.38 6.67 -7.77
N VAL A 131 7.72 7.37 -6.69
CA VAL A 131 7.25 7.01 -5.35
C VAL A 131 5.73 7.08 -5.27
N GLU A 132 5.08 8.05 -5.90
CA GLU A 132 3.62 8.21 -5.88
C GLU A 132 2.90 7.10 -6.65
N GLU A 133 3.47 6.61 -7.74
CA GLU A 133 2.95 5.45 -8.49
C GLU A 133 3.14 4.14 -7.72
N PHE A 134 4.31 3.94 -7.09
CA PHE A 134 4.56 2.80 -6.20
C PHE A 134 3.56 2.80 -5.03
N ASP A 135 3.42 3.95 -4.38
CA ASP A 135 2.54 4.18 -3.24
C ASP A 135 1.08 3.90 -3.57
N THR A 136 0.61 4.39 -4.73
CA THR A 136 -0.74 4.12 -5.24
C THR A 136 -0.98 2.63 -5.46
N ARG A 137 0.00 1.89 -6.02
CA ARG A 137 -0.09 0.43 -6.18
C ARG A 137 -0.08 -0.31 -4.83
N PHE A 138 0.74 0.12 -3.88
CA PHE A 138 0.82 -0.48 -2.55
C PHE A 138 -0.48 -0.28 -1.77
N HIS A 139 -0.99 0.96 -1.72
CA HIS A 139 -2.27 1.27 -1.08
C HIS A 139 -3.48 0.61 -1.77
N TYR A 140 -3.42 0.37 -3.09
CA TYR A 140 -4.44 -0.39 -3.80
C TYR A 140 -4.50 -1.86 -3.33
N LEU A 141 -3.36 -2.54 -3.17
CA LEU A 141 -3.34 -3.91 -2.62
C LEU A 141 -3.88 -3.95 -1.18
N LEU A 142 -3.51 -2.98 -0.34
CA LEU A 142 -4.08 -2.81 1.01
C LEU A 142 -5.57 -2.42 0.99
N GLN A 143 -6.10 -1.90 -0.12
CA GLN A 143 -7.53 -1.64 -0.27
C GLN A 143 -8.30 -2.91 -0.61
N LEU A 144 -7.71 -3.84 -1.39
CA LEU A 144 -8.28 -5.16 -1.66
C LEU A 144 -8.35 -6.01 -0.38
N GLU A 145 -7.33 -5.93 0.49
CA GLU A 145 -7.25 -6.74 1.72
C GLU A 145 -8.45 -6.55 2.65
N ARG A 146 -8.99 -5.32 2.70
CA ARG A 146 -10.15 -4.95 3.54
C ARG A 146 -11.44 -5.68 3.19
N TRP A 147 -11.52 -6.28 2.01
CA TRP A 147 -12.69 -7.04 1.54
C TRP A 147 -12.49 -8.56 1.65
N VAL A 148 -11.28 -9.03 1.97
CA VAL A 148 -11.04 -10.44 2.26
C VAL A 148 -11.66 -10.79 3.62
N GLN A 149 -12.27 -11.97 3.73
CA GLN A 149 -13.03 -12.39 4.91
C GLN A 149 -12.17 -12.41 6.20
N ARG A 150 -12.80 -12.30 7.37
CA ARG A 150 -12.09 -12.16 8.67
C ARG A 150 -11.52 -13.47 9.22
N ASP A 151 -12.05 -14.60 8.78
CA ASP A 151 -11.59 -15.96 9.06
C ASP A 151 -10.44 -16.40 8.15
N ASP A 152 -10.26 -15.77 6.99
CA ASP A 152 -9.10 -15.94 6.09
C ASP A 152 -7.83 -15.26 6.64
N GLY A 153 -7.35 -15.73 7.79
CA GLY A 153 -6.10 -15.31 8.43
C GLY A 153 -6.08 -13.89 9.00
N SER A 154 -4.94 -13.44 9.50
CA SER A 154 -4.77 -12.12 10.12
C SER A 154 -4.46 -11.02 9.10
N SER A 155 -5.09 -9.84 9.23
CA SER A 155 -4.73 -8.66 8.44
C SER A 155 -3.30 -8.18 8.71
N MET A 156 -2.65 -7.61 7.70
CA MET A 156 -1.28 -7.09 7.80
C MET A 156 -1.20 -5.91 8.76
N THR A 157 -0.35 -5.99 9.80
CA THR A 157 -0.22 -4.89 10.77
C THR A 157 0.40 -3.65 10.14
N ILE A 158 0.15 -2.45 10.68
CA ILE A 158 0.75 -1.20 10.18
C ILE A 158 2.29 -1.28 10.16
N THR A 159 2.90 -1.99 11.12
CA THR A 159 4.35 -2.24 11.18
C THR A 159 4.83 -3.14 10.04
N ASP A 160 4.07 -4.19 9.70
CA ASP A 160 4.37 -5.07 8.56
C ASP A 160 4.16 -4.33 7.22
N GLN A 161 3.12 -3.50 7.11
CA GLN A 161 2.89 -2.63 5.96
C GLN A 161 4.07 -1.67 5.76
N CYS A 162 4.52 -0.97 6.81
CA CYS A 162 5.65 -0.06 6.71
C CYS A 162 6.99 -0.78 6.42
N ARG A 163 7.17 -2.01 6.91
CA ARG A 163 8.31 -2.87 6.55
C ARG A 163 8.28 -3.21 5.06
N HIS A 164 7.18 -3.78 4.56
CA HIS A 164 7.08 -4.23 3.17
C HIS A 164 7.07 -3.06 2.17
N TYR A 165 6.53 -1.89 2.54
CA TYR A 165 6.69 -0.65 1.78
C TYR A 165 8.18 -0.27 1.62
N SER A 166 8.97 -0.40 2.70
CA SER A 166 10.41 -0.12 2.67
C SER A 166 11.19 -1.16 1.87
N GLU A 167 10.91 -2.45 2.05
CA GLU A 167 11.47 -3.55 1.25
C GLU A 167 11.13 -3.41 -0.25
N GLY A 168 10.02 -2.73 -0.56
CA GLY A 168 9.61 -2.32 -1.90
C GLY A 168 10.52 -1.30 -2.59
N MET A 169 11.23 -0.46 -1.81
CA MET A 169 12.01 0.68 -2.32
C MET A 169 13.44 0.28 -2.75
N PRO A 170 14.13 1.12 -3.56
CA PRO A 170 15.53 0.88 -3.94
C PRO A 170 16.44 0.74 -2.71
N ARG A 171 17.35 -0.26 -2.73
CA ARG A 171 18.25 -0.57 -1.60
C ARG A 171 19.14 0.61 -1.18
N SER A 172 19.51 1.49 -2.12
CA SER A 172 20.21 2.75 -1.87
C SER A 172 19.40 3.72 -1.01
N TRP A 173 18.07 3.75 -1.15
CA TRP A 173 17.17 4.59 -0.36
C TRP A 173 16.79 3.92 0.96
N GLN A 174 16.61 2.60 0.99
CA GLN A 174 16.35 1.84 2.23
C GLN A 174 17.38 2.18 3.33
N LEU A 175 18.66 2.23 2.97
CA LEU A 175 19.75 2.57 3.88
C LEU A 175 19.73 4.05 4.37
N GLN A 176 19.03 4.94 3.67
CA GLN A 176 18.87 6.36 4.06
C GLN A 176 17.61 6.58 4.91
N VAL A 177 16.53 5.84 4.62
CA VAL A 177 15.20 6.01 5.22
C VAL A 177 14.96 5.09 6.43
N VAL A 178 15.68 3.97 6.54
CA VAL A 178 15.53 2.99 7.62
C VAL A 178 16.78 2.97 8.51
N PRO A 179 16.81 3.75 9.61
CA PRO A 179 17.71 3.46 10.73
C PRO A 179 17.42 2.04 11.24
N GLN A 180 18.46 1.24 11.48
CA GLN A 180 18.36 -0.21 11.82
C GLN A 180 17.53 -0.56 13.07
N ARG A 181 16.97 0.41 13.78
CA ARG A 181 16.18 0.24 15.02
C ARG A 181 14.79 0.88 14.96
N SER A 182 14.46 1.59 13.88
CA SER A 182 13.17 2.31 13.75
C SER A 182 12.09 1.38 13.21
N ARG A 183 11.16 0.96 14.09
CA ARG A 183 9.85 0.47 13.65
C ARG A 183 9.07 1.68 13.10
N TRP A 184 8.73 1.63 11.82
CA TRP A 184 7.86 2.63 11.20
C TRP A 184 6.41 2.23 11.44
N GLU A 185 5.61 3.18 11.95
CA GLU A 185 4.21 2.96 12.37
C GLU A 185 3.24 3.91 11.62
N ASN A 186 3.71 4.55 10.55
CA ASN A 186 2.91 5.45 9.72
C ASN A 186 3.46 5.53 8.29
N LEU A 187 2.63 5.17 7.30
CA LEU A 187 2.98 5.13 5.88
C LEU A 187 3.21 6.53 5.29
N ASP A 188 2.45 7.55 5.70
CA ASP A 188 2.56 8.91 5.11
C ASP A 188 3.92 9.55 5.39
N LYS A 189 4.43 9.41 6.63
CA LYS A 189 5.77 9.85 7.02
C LYS A 189 6.85 9.07 6.28
N LEU A 190 6.65 7.77 6.06
CA LEU A 190 7.57 6.90 5.33
C LEU A 190 7.63 7.27 3.84
N LYS A 191 6.47 7.42 3.18
CA LYS A 191 6.31 7.97 1.81
C LYS A 191 7.02 9.31 1.67
N THR A 192 6.81 10.22 2.63
CA THR A 192 7.44 11.55 2.65
C THR A 192 8.97 11.47 2.67
N ARG A 193 9.57 10.46 3.32
CA ARG A 193 11.03 10.23 3.26
C ARG A 193 11.49 9.69 1.92
N TYR A 194 10.79 8.75 1.31
CA TYR A 194 11.16 8.25 -0.02
C TYR A 194 11.00 9.31 -1.12
N LEU A 195 10.00 10.20 -1.01
CA LEU A 195 9.87 11.40 -1.87
C LEU A 195 11.05 12.37 -1.73
N GLN A 196 11.71 12.43 -0.56
CA GLN A 196 12.94 13.20 -0.38
C GLN A 196 14.12 12.53 -1.13
N CYS A 197 14.26 11.21 -1.04
CA CYS A 197 15.28 10.46 -1.81
C CYS A 197 15.10 10.62 -3.32
N GLU A 198 13.88 10.46 -3.84
CA GLU A 198 13.57 10.61 -5.27
C GLU A 198 13.92 12.00 -5.81
N ARG A 199 13.63 13.05 -5.04
CA ARG A 199 13.98 14.44 -5.38
C ARG A 199 15.49 14.67 -5.41
N VAL A 200 16.24 14.05 -4.50
CA VAL A 200 17.71 14.17 -4.47
C VAL A 200 18.32 13.44 -5.66
N GLU A 201 17.96 12.19 -5.92
CA GLU A 201 18.51 11.41 -7.05
C GLU A 201 18.18 12.07 -8.40
N GLY A 202 16.93 12.51 -8.62
CA GLY A 202 16.55 13.23 -9.83
C GLY A 202 17.21 14.62 -9.98
N SER A 203 17.75 15.19 -8.89
CA SER A 203 18.58 16.41 -8.94
C SER A 203 20.05 16.07 -9.25
N THR A 204 20.56 14.96 -8.73
CA THR A 204 21.91 14.46 -9.01
C THR A 204 22.06 14.01 -10.45
N GLU A 205 21.09 13.28 -11.03
CA GLU A 205 21.11 12.90 -12.46
C GLU A 205 21.13 14.12 -13.39
N ARG A 206 20.38 15.18 -13.05
CA ARG A 206 20.36 16.44 -13.85
C ARG A 206 21.67 17.20 -13.78
N ASN A 207 22.30 17.28 -12.60
CA ASN A 207 23.58 17.96 -12.42
C ASN A 207 24.79 17.13 -12.89
N GLY A 208 24.64 15.80 -13.02
CA GLY A 208 25.69 14.87 -13.44
C GLY A 208 26.13 15.00 -14.91
N ASN A 209 25.34 15.69 -15.75
CA ASN A 209 25.67 15.93 -17.17
C ASN A 209 26.64 17.11 -17.42
N ALA A 210 27.25 17.69 -16.37
CA ALA A 210 28.32 18.67 -16.51
C ALA A 210 29.65 17.99 -16.88
N PRO A 211 30.27 18.25 -18.05
CA PRO A 211 31.45 17.53 -18.52
C PRO A 211 32.73 17.88 -17.75
N THR A 212 33.47 16.85 -17.33
CA THR A 212 34.58 16.98 -16.38
C THR A 212 35.93 17.32 -17.04
N ARG A 213 36.28 18.62 -17.09
CA ARG A 213 37.66 19.14 -17.33
C ARG A 213 38.25 18.84 -18.74
N PRO A 214 39.50 19.26 -19.11
CA PRO A 214 40.59 19.90 -18.33
C PRO A 214 41.28 21.16 -18.91
N LYS A 215 41.82 21.99 -18.00
CA LYS A 215 43.11 22.74 -18.09
C LYS A 215 43.66 22.82 -16.64
N SER A 216 44.93 22.59 -16.28
CA SER A 216 46.25 22.58 -16.96
C SER A 216 46.86 23.97 -17.19
N GLN A 217 48.13 24.14 -16.80
CA GLN A 217 48.89 25.41 -16.68
C GLN A 217 48.41 26.31 -15.50
N ASP A 218 49.26 26.93 -14.66
CA ASP A 218 50.73 27.04 -14.66
C ASP A 218 51.37 27.05 -13.24
N LYS A 219 52.71 26.96 -13.19
CA LYS A 219 53.61 27.09 -12.01
C LYS A 219 55.04 27.43 -12.48
N PRO A 220 55.93 28.03 -11.66
CA PRO A 220 55.76 28.99 -10.55
C PRO A 220 56.67 30.23 -10.78
N PRO A 221 57.04 31.03 -9.75
CA PRO A 221 58.38 30.78 -9.18
C PRO A 221 58.55 30.98 -7.64
N ARG A 222 59.70 30.49 -7.17
CA ARG A 222 60.38 30.52 -5.84
C ARG A 222 60.19 31.80 -5.01
N LYS A 223 60.27 31.76 -3.66
CA LYS A 223 61.49 31.39 -2.87
C LYS A 223 61.26 30.89 -1.43
N ASP A 224 62.19 30.01 -1.02
CA ASP A 224 63.01 29.94 0.23
C ASP A 224 62.40 30.36 1.60
N GLY A 225 62.56 29.61 2.70
CA GLY A 225 63.26 28.33 2.92
C GLY A 225 63.27 27.85 4.39
N HIS A 226 63.86 26.67 4.66
CA HIS A 226 64.20 26.02 5.96
C HIS A 226 63.13 25.94 7.10
N GLY A 227 62.92 24.80 7.79
CA GLY A 227 63.49 23.44 7.65
C GLY A 227 63.23 22.52 8.87
N LYS A 228 63.87 21.34 8.87
CA LYS A 228 64.01 20.33 9.97
C LYS A 228 62.78 19.49 10.43
N LYS A 229 62.87 18.18 10.14
CA LYS A 229 62.46 17.03 11.00
C LYS A 229 63.53 16.79 12.10
N PRO A 230 63.40 15.86 13.09
CA PRO A 230 62.40 14.80 13.32
C PRO A 230 61.54 15.10 14.60
N SER A 231 60.99 14.24 15.48
CA SER A 231 61.15 12.80 15.81
C SER A 231 59.90 12.19 16.49
N ALA A 232 59.91 10.88 16.73
CA ALA A 232 59.14 10.17 17.77
C ALA A 232 60.14 9.54 18.79
N PRO A 233 59.73 9.16 20.02
CA PRO A 233 59.06 7.86 20.24
C PRO A 233 57.97 7.83 21.35
N SER A 234 57.34 6.67 21.56
CA SER A 234 56.49 6.35 22.73
C SER A 234 57.33 5.82 23.91
N PRO A 235 56.79 5.75 25.15
CA PRO A 235 56.13 4.48 25.56
C PRO A 235 54.92 4.62 26.54
N THR A 236 54.18 3.52 26.70
CA THR A 236 53.22 3.24 27.81
C THR A 236 53.94 2.52 28.97
N PRO A 237 53.39 2.48 30.22
CA PRO A 237 52.54 1.33 30.63
C PRO A 237 51.55 1.54 31.83
N THR A 238 50.68 0.54 32.08
CA THR A 238 49.97 0.23 33.38
C THR A 238 48.96 1.28 33.92
N THR A 239 47.84 1.01 34.64
CA THR A 239 47.04 -0.17 35.10
C THR A 239 45.60 0.38 35.40
N GLY A 240 44.48 -0.36 35.58
CA GLY A 240 44.14 -1.79 35.58
C GLY A 240 43.24 -2.18 36.79
N ASN A 241 42.36 -3.19 36.67
CA ASN A 241 41.34 -3.66 37.66
C ASN A 241 40.14 -2.69 37.91
N LYS A 242 38.95 -3.08 38.41
CA LYS A 242 38.41 -4.39 38.89
C LYS A 242 36.85 -4.46 38.81
N LYS A 243 36.30 -5.68 38.96
CA LYS A 243 34.95 -6.06 39.47
C LYS A 243 33.64 -5.69 38.69
N ARG A 244 33.09 -6.73 38.06
CA ARG A 244 31.65 -7.17 38.09
C ARG A 244 31.38 -7.91 39.45
N PRO A 245 30.21 -8.53 39.76
CA PRO A 245 28.79 -8.39 39.31
C PRO A 245 27.88 -8.20 40.58
N PRO A 246 26.67 -8.82 40.79
CA PRO A 246 25.57 -9.29 39.92
C PRO A 246 24.16 -8.76 40.35
N GLY A 247 23.09 -9.24 39.69
CA GLY A 247 21.68 -9.16 40.15
C GLY A 247 20.80 -8.20 39.32
N SER A 248 19.51 -8.46 39.09
CA SER A 248 18.69 -9.67 39.36
C SER A 248 17.51 -9.75 38.36
N GLU A 249 16.73 -10.82 38.42
CA GLU A 249 15.60 -11.09 37.50
C GLU A 249 14.35 -10.22 37.76
N GLY A 250 13.45 -10.14 36.77
CA GLY A 250 12.18 -9.41 36.88
C GLY A 250 11.25 -9.68 35.69
N ARG A 251 10.40 -10.72 35.79
CA ARG A 251 9.50 -11.21 34.73
C ARG A 251 8.04 -11.09 35.18
N VAL A 252 7.24 -10.25 34.53
CA VAL A 252 5.76 -10.35 34.52
C VAL A 252 5.21 -9.90 33.16
N GLN A 253 4.09 -10.49 32.74
CA GLN A 253 3.19 -9.94 31.71
C GLN A 253 2.25 -8.89 32.39
N VAL A 254 1.18 -8.35 31.81
CA VAL A 254 -0.11 -8.98 31.43
C VAL A 254 -1.00 -7.86 30.86
N LEU A 255 -1.85 -8.20 29.88
CA LEU A 255 -2.89 -7.36 29.23
C LEU A 255 -2.35 -6.11 28.49
#